data_AF-A0A2M9PB67-F1
#
_entry.id   AF-A0A2M9PB67-F1
#
_cell.length_a   1.000
_cell.length_b   1.000
_cell.length_c   1.000
_cell.angle_alpha   90.00
_cell.angle_beta   90.00
_cell.angle_gamma   90.00
#
_symmetry.space_group_name_H-M   'P 1'
#
loop_
_entity.id
_entity.type
_entity.pdbx_description
1 polymer ?
#
loop_
_entity_poly.entity_id
_entity_poly.type
_entity_poly.pdbx_seq_one_letter_code
_entity_poly.pdbx_strand_id
1 'polypeptide(L)' 'MRSLLLGLSIGLSCLALANPALADDLRRETVRFAPGASGSTIKARVKGYETVQYVLGVRAGQKMSVQLDSSNS' A
#
# COMPACT_ATOMS: atom_id res chain seq x y z
N MET A 1 -43.61 -16.70 29.72
CA MET A 1 -42.88 -15.47 29.32
C MET A 1 -41.47 -15.36 29.95
N ARG A 2 -40.66 -16.43 30.03
CA ARG A 2 -39.26 -16.34 30.52
C ARG A 2 -38.32 -17.40 29.91
N SER A 3 -38.62 -17.93 28.73
CA SER A 3 -37.76 -18.93 28.06
C SER A 3 -37.42 -18.55 26.62
N LEU A 4 -37.91 -17.40 26.15
CA LEU A 4 -37.78 -16.93 24.77
C LEU A 4 -36.74 -15.81 24.62
N LEU A 5 -35.74 -15.77 25.50
CA LEU A 5 -34.68 -14.74 25.50
C LEU A 5 -33.27 -15.33 25.37
N LEU A 6 -33.11 -16.67 25.41
CA LEU A 6 -31.79 -17.31 25.29
C LEU A 6 -31.43 -17.77 23.87
N GLY A 7 -32.37 -17.79 22.92
CA GLY A 7 -32.10 -18.20 21.53
C GLY A 7 -31.60 -17.08 20.61
N LEU A 8 -31.66 -15.82 21.06
CA LEU A 8 -31.32 -14.64 20.25
C LEU A 8 -29.91 -14.11 20.49
N SER A 9 -29.10 -14.78 21.33
CA SER A 9 -27.72 -14.34 21.63
C SER A 9 -26.64 -15.03 20.79
N ILE A 10 -26.92 -16.23 20.24
CA ILE A 10 -25.91 -17.01 19.50
C ILE A 10 -25.80 -16.55 18.04
N GLY A 11 -26.89 -16.11 17.43
CA GLY A 11 -26.90 -15.64 16.04
C GLY A 11 -26.21 -14.30 15.80
N LEU A 12 -26.09 -13.46 16.85
CA LEU A 12 -25.53 -12.11 16.74
C LEU A 12 -24.03 -12.05 17.05
N SER A 13 -23.46 -13.10 17.67
CA SER A 13 -22.05 -13.11 18.07
C SER A 13 -21.08 -13.42 16.93
N CYS A 14 -21.56 -13.92 15.78
CA CYS A 14 -20.69 -14.34 14.67
C CYS A 14 -20.43 -13.23 13.63
N LEU A 15 -21.12 -12.09 13.71
CA LEU A 15 -20.91 -10.96 12.79
C LEU A 15 -19.73 -10.05 13.16
N ALA A 16 -19.06 -10.27 14.29
CA ALA A 16 -18.05 -9.37 14.84
C ALA A 16 -16.59 -9.70 14.47
N LEU A 17 -16.32 -10.73 13.66
CA LEU A 17 -14.95 -11.10 13.25
C LEU A 17 -14.54 -10.58 11.86
N ALA A 18 -15.37 -9.76 11.21
CA ALA A 18 -14.96 -9.04 10.02
C ALA A 18 -14.04 -7.89 10.42
N ASN A 19 -12.77 -8.19 10.72
CA ASN A 19 -11.72 -7.17 10.74
C ASN A 19 -11.60 -6.65 9.31
N PRO A 20 -11.98 -5.39 9.00
CA PRO A 20 -11.68 -4.84 7.70
C PRO A 20 -10.15 -4.92 7.55
N ALA A 21 -9.67 -5.54 6.49
CA ALA A 21 -8.26 -5.41 6.13
C ALA A 21 -8.03 -3.92 5.85
N LEU A 22 -7.31 -3.25 6.76
CA LEU A 22 -6.83 -1.90 6.54
C LEU A 22 -5.92 -2.01 5.32
N ALA A 23 -6.34 -1.46 4.18
CA ALA A 23 -5.52 -1.45 2.99
C ALA A 23 -4.20 -0.73 3.32
N ASP A 24 -3.07 -1.36 3.01
CA ASP A 24 -1.75 -0.72 3.13
C ASP A 24 -1.80 0.64 2.42
N ASP A 25 -1.27 1.68 3.07
CA ASP A 25 -1.33 3.05 2.57
C ASP A 25 -0.45 3.17 1.31
N LEU A 26 -1.07 3.02 0.14
CA LEU A 26 -0.38 2.98 -1.15
C LEU A 26 -0.46 4.34 -1.84
N ARG A 27 0.69 5.01 -1.92
CA ARG A 27 0.88 6.23 -2.70
C ARG A 27 1.48 5.91 -4.06
N ARG A 28 0.83 6.34 -5.14
CA ARG A 28 1.33 6.21 -6.53
C ARG A 28 1.93 7.50 -7.03
N GLU A 29 3.15 7.44 -7.56
CA GLU A 29 3.87 8.60 -8.10
C GLU A 29 4.37 8.33 -9.52
N THR A 30 4.06 9.23 -10.45
CA THR A 30 4.60 9.15 -11.82
C THR A 30 5.94 9.85 -11.89
N VAL A 31 6.98 9.13 -12.31
CA VAL A 31 8.32 9.68 -12.49
C VAL A 31 8.44 10.31 -13.87
N ARG A 32 8.94 11.54 -13.90
CA ARG A 32 9.27 12.28 -15.13
C ARG A 32 10.71 12.75 -15.04
N PHE A 33 11.49 12.50 -16.08
CA PHE A 33 12.83 13.05 -16.18
C PHE A 33 12.77 14.48 -16.70
N ALA A 34 13.75 15.29 -16.30
CA ALA A 34 13.94 16.60 -16.91
C ALA A 34 14.25 16.46 -18.42
N PRO A 35 13.97 17.48 -19.25
CA PRO A 35 14.31 17.46 -20.67
C PRO A 35 15.79 17.13 -20.88
N GLY A 36 16.08 16.15 -21.75
CA GLY A 36 17.44 15.70 -22.04
C GLY A 36 18.08 14.78 -20.99
N ALA A 37 17.42 14.53 -19.86
CA ALA A 37 17.93 13.63 -18.82
C ALA A 37 17.45 12.18 -19.01
N SER A 38 18.26 11.22 -18.52
CA SER A 38 17.98 9.78 -18.52
C SER A 38 17.70 9.23 -17.12
N GLY A 39 17.58 10.10 -16.11
CA GLY A 39 17.38 9.71 -14.72
C GLY A 39 16.82 10.85 -13.86
N SER A 40 16.45 10.50 -12.63
CA SER A 40 16.03 11.43 -11.58
C SER A 40 16.32 10.81 -10.21
N THR A 41 16.53 11.66 -9.20
CA THR A 41 16.70 11.23 -7.80
C THR A 41 15.48 11.67 -7.01
N ILE A 42 14.86 10.72 -6.30
CA ILE A 42 13.65 10.96 -5.51
C ILE A 42 13.99 10.80 -4.03
N LYS A 43 13.63 11.81 -3.23
CA LYS A 43 13.72 11.75 -1.77
C LYS A 43 12.33 11.53 -1.21
N ALA A 44 12.15 10.44 -0.48
CA ALA A 44 10.86 10.09 0.13
C ALA A 44 11.07 9.48 1.52
N ARG A 45 9.97 9.37 2.26
CA ARG A 45 9.87 8.62 3.51
C ARG A 45 8.76 7.59 3.37
N VAL A 46 9.01 6.41 3.94
CA VAL A 46 8.04 5.33 4.08
C VAL A 46 8.03 4.93 5.55
N LYS A 47 6.86 4.90 6.17
CA LYS A 47 6.69 4.56 7.59
C LYS A 47 5.76 3.36 7.77
N GLY A 48 6.18 2.40 8.59
CA GLY A 48 5.35 1.23 8.91
C GLY A 48 4.99 0.43 7.65
N TYR A 49 3.70 0.29 7.39
CA TYR A 49 3.13 -0.45 6.25
C TYR A 49 2.81 0.45 5.04
N GLU A 50 3.25 1.70 5.04
CA GLU A 50 3.16 2.55 3.85
C GLU A 50 3.89 1.92 2.67
N THR A 51 3.34 2.11 1.47
CA THR A 51 3.97 1.69 0.21
C THR A 51 3.97 2.86 -0.77
N VAL A 52 5.08 3.07 -1.48
CA VAL A 52 5.16 4.05 -2.56
C VAL A 52 5.47 3.34 -3.87
N GLN A 53 4.58 3.50 -4.84
CA GLN A 53 4.72 2.93 -6.18
C GLN A 53 5.16 4.00 -7.17
N TYR A 54 6.39 3.88 -7.66
CA TYR A 54 6.96 4.75 -8.69
C TYR A 54 6.72 4.18 -10.08
N VAL A 55 6.02 4.93 -10.93
CA VAL A 55 5.69 4.54 -12.30
C VAL A 55 6.51 5.37 -13.27
N LEU A 56 7.41 4.72 -14.02
CA LEU A 56 8.19 5.34 -15.10
C LEU A 56 7.76 4.75 -16.45
N GLY A 57 7.40 5.62 -17.40
CA GLY A 57 7.15 5.21 -18.77
C GLY A 57 8.46 4.90 -19.50
N VAL A 58 8.65 3.64 -19.92
CA VAL A 58 9.81 3.17 -20.67
C VAL A 58 9.39 2.44 -21.94
N ARG A 59 10.32 2.28 -22.88
CA ARG A 59 10.14 1.52 -24.13
C ARG A 59 10.92 0.21 -24.05
N ALA A 60 10.47 -0.80 -24.79
CA ALA A 60 11.17 -2.07 -24.91
C ALA A 60 12.63 -1.85 -25.40
N GLY A 61 13.56 -2.62 -24.84
CA GLY A 61 15.00 -2.51 -25.16
C GLY A 61 15.77 -1.43 -24.38
N GLN A 62 15.09 -0.56 -23.63
CA GLN A 62 15.77 0.36 -22.72
C GLN A 62 16.29 -0.38 -21.47
N LYS A 63 17.42 0.08 -20.93
CA LYS A 63 17.97 -0.41 -19.67
C LYS A 63 17.50 0.49 -18.53
N MET A 64 16.95 -0.10 -17.49
CA MET A 64 16.59 0.58 -16.24
C MET A 64 17.57 0.16 -15.15
N SER A 65 18.08 1.13 -14.40
CA SER A 65 18.85 0.91 -13.17
C SER A 65 18.18 1.68 -12.05
N VAL A 66 18.06 1.05 -10.88
CA VAL A 66 17.47 1.64 -9.68
C VAL A 66 18.42 1.38 -8.52
N GLN A 67 18.78 2.44 -7.81
CA GLN A 67 19.53 2.38 -6.57
C GLN A 67 18.63 2.89 -5.44
N LEU A 68 18.52 2.12 -4.36
CA LEU A 68 17.80 2.51 -3.16
C LEU A 68 18.79 2.68 -2.03
N ASP A 69 18.99 3.92 -1.62
CA ASP A 69 19.78 4.25 -0.44
C ASP A 69 18.83 4.51 0.71
N SER A 70 18.89 3.66 1.74
CA SER A 70 18.01 3.73 2.89
C SER A 70 18.82 3.90 4.17
N SER A 71 18.30 4.70 5.11
CA SER A 71 18.86 4.78 6.47
C SER A 71 18.34 3.65 7.38
N ASN A 72 17.60 2.69 6.84
CA ASN A 72 17.13 1.51 7.56
C ASN A 72 18.18 0.39 7.37
N SER A 73 18.63 -0.20 8.47
CA SER A 73 19.71 -1.20 8.51
C SER A 73 19.21 -2.53 9.02
#